data_AF-A0A3C1FPJ6-F1
#
_entry.id   AF-A0A3C1FPJ6-F1
#
_cell.length_a   1.000
_cell.length_b   1.000
_cell.length_c   1.000
_cell.angle_alpha   90.00
_cell.angle_beta   90.00
_cell.angle_gamma   90.00
#
_symmetry.space_group_name_H-M   'P 1'
#
loop_
_entity.id
_entity.type
_entity.pdbx_description
1 polymer ?
#
loop_
_entity_poly.entity_id
_entity_poly.type
_entity_poly.pdbx_seq_one_letter_code
_entity_poly.pdbx_strand_id
1 'polypeptide(L)' 'ASAPLAVVSVRETLRMGLADRVRAATDRELQEQNWLMRTEDAKEGIKATAERRPANFAGK' A
#
# COMPACT_ATOMS: atom_id res chain seq x y z
N ALA A 1 -33.79 13.77 -1.90
CA ALA A 1 -32.78 13.29 -2.86
C ALA A 1 -31.79 14.41 -3.15
N SER A 2 -30.48 14.14 -3.26
CA SER A 2 -29.47 15.15 -3.61
C SER A 2 -29.48 15.46 -5.11
N ALA A 3 -29.06 16.67 -5.49
CA ALA A 3 -28.96 17.08 -6.90
C ALA A 3 -27.84 16.28 -7.62
N PRO A 4 -28.15 15.42 -8.61
CA PRO A 4 -27.17 14.51 -9.21
C PRO A 4 -25.97 15.22 -9.85
N LEU A 5 -26.20 16.32 -10.55
CA LEU A 5 -25.13 17.10 -11.20
C LEU A 5 -24.17 17.73 -10.19
N ALA A 6 -24.70 18.22 -9.07
CA ALA A 6 -23.88 18.78 -7.99
C ALA A 6 -22.98 17.71 -7.36
N VAL A 7 -23.51 16.49 -7.16
CA VAL A 7 -22.73 15.37 -6.63
C VAL A 7 -21.60 14.97 -7.57
N VAL A 8 -21.86 14.93 -8.89
CA VAL A 8 -20.83 14.59 -9.89
C VAL A 8 -19.74 15.68 -9.94
N SER A 9 -20.11 16.94 -10.06
CA SER A 9 -19.17 18.07 -10.13
C SER A 9 -18.23 18.15 -8.91
N VAL A 10 -18.80 18.00 -7.71
CA VAL A 10 -18.00 18.00 -6.47
C VAL A 10 -17.08 16.78 -6.40
N ARG A 11 -17.54 15.60 -6.84
CA ARG A 11 -16.73 14.37 -6.88
C ARG A 11 -15.56 14.46 -7.86
N GLU A 12 -15.76 15.08 -9.01
CA GLU A 12 -14.70 15.33 -9.98
C GLU A 12 -13.63 16.21 -9.37
N THR A 13 -14.03 17.33 -8.76
CA THR A 13 -13.15 18.27 -8.06
C THR A 13 -12.31 17.57 -6.99
N LEU A 14 -12.94 16.76 -6.13
CA LEU A 14 -12.25 16.03 -5.05
C LEU A 14 -11.29 14.95 -5.56
N ARG A 15 -11.51 14.41 -6.77
CA ARG A 15 -10.70 13.33 -7.34
C ARG A 15 -9.64 13.83 -8.32
N MET A 16 -9.60 15.12 -8.63
CA MET A 16 -8.57 15.69 -9.49
C MET A 16 -7.18 15.31 -8.98
N GLY A 17 -6.38 14.67 -9.84
CA GLY A 17 -5.02 14.20 -9.53
C GLY A 17 -4.92 13.04 -8.54
N LEU A 18 -6.03 12.54 -7.97
CA LEU A 18 -6.00 11.44 -7.01
C LEU A 18 -5.53 10.14 -7.66
N ALA A 19 -6.02 9.82 -8.86
CA ALA A 19 -5.68 8.58 -9.55
C ALA A 19 -4.18 8.46 -9.85
N ASP A 20 -3.56 9.54 -10.29
CA ASP A 20 -2.12 9.55 -10.60
C ASP A 20 -1.27 9.46 -9.34
N ARG A 21 -1.69 10.14 -8.25
CA ARG A 21 -1.03 10.02 -6.94
C ARG A 21 -1.13 8.61 -6.37
N VAL A 22 -2.30 7.98 -6.49
CA VAL A 22 -2.50 6.58 -6.07
C VAL A 22 -1.61 5.67 -6.89
N ARG A 23 -1.58 5.81 -8.22
CA ARG A 23 -0.73 5.01 -9.10
C ARG A 23 0.75 5.13 -8.73
N ALA A 24 1.25 6.36 -8.59
CA ALA A 24 2.66 6.60 -8.26
C ALA A 24 3.03 6.01 -6.89
N ALA A 25 2.14 6.11 -5.89
CA ALA A 25 2.36 5.50 -4.58
C ALA A 25 2.41 3.97 -4.67
N THR A 26 1.44 3.34 -5.34
CA THR A 26 1.38 1.88 -5.47
C THR A 26 2.53 1.32 -6.31
N ASP A 27 2.99 2.04 -7.34
CA ASP A 27 4.14 1.63 -8.15
C ASP A 27 5.42 1.62 -7.32
N ARG A 28 5.61 2.64 -6.46
CA ARG A 28 6.74 2.69 -5.53
C ARG A 28 6.64 1.57 -4.48
N GLU A 29 5.48 1.39 -3.86
CA GLU A 29 5.27 0.31 -2.89
C GLU A 29 5.52 -1.07 -3.49
N LEU A 30 5.07 -1.34 -4.72
CA LEU A 30 5.31 -2.62 -5.39
C LEU A 30 6.81 -2.89 -5.57
N GLN A 31 7.59 -1.88 -5.95
CA GLN A 31 9.04 -2.02 -6.09
C GLN A 31 9.71 -2.33 -4.74
N GLU A 32 9.35 -1.57 -3.70
CA GLU A 32 9.88 -1.79 -2.35
C GLU A 32 9.50 -3.18 -1.82
N GLN A 33 8.23 -3.60 -1.97
CA GLN A 33 7.77 -4.92 -1.55
C GLN A 33 8.47 -6.05 -2.31
N ASN A 34 8.67 -5.93 -3.62
CA ASN A 34 9.41 -6.92 -4.41
C ASN A 34 10.85 -7.09 -3.95
N TRP A 35 11.49 -6.00 -3.52
CA TRP A 35 12.83 -6.05 -2.94
C TRP A 35 12.81 -6.65 -1.53
N LEU A 36 11.95 -6.14 -0.64
CA LEU A 36 11.82 -6.59 0.74
C LEU A 36 11.51 -8.08 0.85
N MET A 37 10.65 -8.62 -0.01
CA MET A 37 10.29 -10.06 0.01
C MET A 37 11.47 -11.01 -0.25
N ARG A 38 12.61 -10.49 -0.72
CA ARG A 38 13.84 -11.27 -0.94
C ARG A 38 14.77 -11.27 0.27
N THR A 39 14.52 -10.43 1.28
CA THR A 39 15.38 -10.31 2.46
C THR A 39 15.16 -11.45 3.45
N GLU A 40 16.11 -11.64 4.36
CA GLU A 40 15.96 -12.63 5.43
C GLU A 40 14.92 -12.16 6.45
N ASP A 41 14.82 -10.85 6.67
CA ASP A 41 13.81 -10.27 7.55
C ASP A 41 12.37 -10.55 7.09
N ALA A 42 12.10 -10.53 5.79
CA ALA A 42 10.78 -10.90 5.29
C ALA A 42 10.45 -12.37 5.55
N LYS A 43 11.42 -13.28 5.33
CA LYS A 43 11.27 -14.71 5.61
C LYS A 43 11.05 -14.97 7.11
N GLU A 44 11.84 -14.31 7.96
CA GLU A 44 11.72 -14.40 9.41
C GLU A 44 10.39 -13.85 9.92
N GLY A 45 9.92 -12.72 9.39
CA GLY A 45 8.62 -12.15 9.75
C GLY A 45 7.45 -13.08 9.42
N ILE A 46 7.48 -13.72 8.24
CA ILE A 46 6.49 -14.73 7.83
C ILE A 46 6.54 -15.95 8.76
N LYS A 47 7.74 -16.48 9.02
CA LYS A 47 7.96 -17.65 9.88
C LYS A 47 7.50 -17.39 11.32
N ALA A 48 7.92 -16.27 11.91
CA ALA A 48 7.59 -15.89 13.28
C ALA A 48 6.07 -15.73 13.48
N THR A 49 5.39 -15.14 12.48
CA THR A 49 3.93 -15.01 12.47
C THR A 49 3.24 -16.38 12.43
N ALA A 50 3.70 -17.28 11.54
CA ALA A 50 3.16 -18.64 11.44
C ALA A 50 3.37 -19.44 12.74
N GLU A 51 4.52 -19.25 13.39
CA GLU A 51 4.89 -19.91 14.65
C GLU A 51 4.32 -19.20 15.90
N ARG A 52 3.63 -18.05 15.73
CA ARG A 52 3.09 -17.20 16.81
C ARG A 52 4.14 -16.84 17.88
N ARG A 53 5.35 -16.51 17.43
CA ARG A 53 6.45 -16.04 18.29
C ARG A 53 6.90 -14.63 17.87
N PRO A 54 7.64 -13.91 18.74
CA PRO A 54 8.32 -12.69 18.33
C PRO A 54 9.31 -12.96 17.18
N ALA A 55 9.37 -12.04 16.22
CA ALA A 55 10.34 -12.08 15.12
C ALA A 55 11.69 -11.53 15.58
N ASN A 56 12.78 -12.08 15.05
CA ASN A 56 14.14 -11.59 15.28
C ASN A 56 14.71 -10.94 14.01
N PHE A 57 14.42 -9.66 13.80
CA PHE A 57 14.89 -8.92 12.63
C PHE A 57 16.36 -8.50 12.75
N ALA A 58 17.11 -8.64 11.66
CA ALA A 58 18.53 -8.31 11.56
C ALA A 58 18.83 -7.08 10.69
N GLY A 59 17.83 -6.53 9.98
CA GLY A 59 17.95 -5.36 9.11
C GLY A 59 18.69 -5.65 7.80
N LYS A 60 18.60 -6.87 7.28
CA LYS A 60 19.34 -7.34 6.10
C LYS A 60 18.46 -8.10 5.12
#